data_AF-A0A8H6T1L1-F1
#
_entry.id   AF-A0A8H6T1L1-F1
#
_cell.length_a   1.000
_cell.length_b   1.000
_cell.length_c   1.000
_cell.angle_alpha   90.00
_cell.angle_beta   90.00
_cell.angle_gamma   90.00
#
_symmetry.space_group_name_H-M   'P 1'
#
loop_
_entity.id
_entity.type
_entity.pdbx_description
1 polymer ?
#
loop_
_entity_poly.entity_id
_entity_poly.type
_entity_poly.pdbx_seq_one_letter_code
_entity_poly.pdbx_strand_id
1 'polypeptide(L)'
;MFRPPRVLLRPGLARQLASRAAAPSSSPIRSGIYGTVFVVSAGLFAIYYFDARSAIHRYVLTPLLRNALDAETGHKFAVQVLKTGLAPRDPVADDARLKASLWGHEFSNPVGLAAGFDKNGEAIDGLFNLGFSWVEIGSVTPKPQPGNPRPRVFHLPEDLGLINRYGFPSEGHAAVLSRLRARIPRFPDENSTAAFRPGAMLAVNLGKNKESPADSIDDFVAGVHTFGAYSDVLVINVSSPNTPGLRGLQNREALETLLTGVTAARDQIPTRKPKLVLKIAPDLTETQLAEIAGVIASKSIDAVIVSNTTTQRPSSLDDLNKAELGGLSGAPLKPYSLAAVRTLRKNLPAEIPLIGCGGISSGADALEYAKAGASLVQVYTGFGYDGVGACRRIKDELAEALQKEGTTWAQVVDKAVTELSFRKPPPKALEAPSGTGTVQDLIAEAEELRRLVEQLQTRVE
;
A
#
# COMPACT_ATOMS: atom_id res chain seq x y z
N MET A 1 -84.93 57.43 36.39
CA MET A 1 -84.88 55.97 36.23
C MET A 1 -84.29 55.67 34.85
N PHE A 2 -83.30 54.83 34.58
CA PHE A 2 -82.29 54.09 35.34
C PHE A 2 -81.11 53.85 34.35
N ARG A 3 -79.89 54.19 34.79
CA ARG A 3 -78.52 53.94 34.27
C ARG A 3 -78.24 53.57 32.79
N PRO A 4 -77.32 54.29 32.11
CA PRO A 4 -76.59 53.79 30.94
C PRO A 4 -75.40 52.89 31.33
N PRO A 5 -74.93 51.98 30.44
CA PRO A 5 -73.83 51.06 30.72
C PRO A 5 -72.47 51.76 30.69
N ARG A 6 -71.59 51.30 31.59
CA ARG A 6 -70.24 51.82 31.86
C ARG A 6 -69.29 51.61 30.68
N VAL A 7 -68.57 52.67 30.34
CA VAL A 7 -67.34 52.66 29.53
C VAL A 7 -66.27 51.85 30.28
N LEU A 8 -65.87 50.71 29.72
CA LEU A 8 -64.72 49.93 30.18
C LEU A 8 -63.44 50.53 29.60
N LEU A 9 -62.81 51.39 30.41
CA LEU A 9 -61.42 51.81 30.24
C LEU A 9 -60.50 50.59 30.41
N ARG A 10 -59.56 50.43 29.47
CA ARG A 10 -58.47 49.44 29.50
C ARG A 10 -57.74 49.46 30.86
N PRO A 11 -57.54 48.32 31.53
CA PRO A 11 -56.62 48.26 32.66
C PRO A 11 -55.19 48.43 32.14
N GLY A 12 -54.46 49.37 32.74
CA GLY A 12 -53.08 49.66 32.43
C GLY A 12 -52.16 48.46 32.66
N LEU A 13 -51.13 48.37 31.81
CA LEU A 13 -49.95 47.56 32.01
C LEU A 13 -49.33 47.87 33.39
N ALA A 14 -49.54 46.98 34.36
CA ALA A 14 -48.68 46.90 35.51
C ALA A 14 -47.30 46.43 35.03
N ARG A 15 -46.33 47.35 35.00
CA ARG A 15 -44.92 47.00 34.87
C ARG A 15 -44.55 46.12 36.07
N GLN A 16 -44.47 44.81 35.86
CA GLN A 16 -43.69 43.96 36.74
C GLN A 16 -42.24 44.40 36.62
N LEU A 17 -41.73 45.03 37.68
CA LEU A 17 -40.31 45.25 37.87
C LEU A 17 -39.67 43.87 38.04
N ALA A 18 -39.20 43.28 36.94
CA ALA A 18 -38.26 42.19 37.00
C ALA A 18 -37.00 42.74 37.70
N SER A 19 -36.73 42.26 38.91
CA SER A 19 -35.43 42.47 39.52
C SER A 19 -34.39 41.86 38.58
N ARG A 20 -33.60 42.72 37.92
CA ARG A 20 -32.34 42.27 37.31
C ARG A 20 -31.49 41.79 38.47
N ALA A 21 -31.44 40.47 38.67
CA ALA A 21 -30.38 39.87 39.46
C ALA A 21 -29.06 40.37 38.86
N ALA A 22 -28.27 41.08 39.65
CA ALA A 22 -26.94 41.50 39.23
C ALA A 22 -26.17 40.25 38.81
N ALA A 23 -25.61 40.25 37.59
CA ALA A 23 -24.70 39.19 37.18
C ALA A 23 -23.60 39.10 38.24
N PRO A 24 -23.29 37.90 38.78
CA PRO A 24 -22.27 37.77 39.81
C PRO A 24 -20.96 38.37 39.29
N SER A 25 -20.39 39.33 40.01
CA SER A 25 -19.10 39.92 39.64
C SER A 25 -18.05 38.80 39.64
N SER A 26 -17.57 38.41 38.47
CA SER A 26 -16.50 37.41 38.37
C SER A 26 -15.26 37.95 39.08
N SER A 27 -14.85 37.29 40.18
CA SER A 27 -13.60 37.66 40.87
C SER A 27 -12.44 37.54 39.87
N PRO A 28 -11.61 38.59 39.70
CA PRO A 28 -10.47 38.56 38.78
C PRO A 28 -9.51 37.41 39.09
N ILE A 29 -9.43 36.99 40.35
CA ILE A 29 -8.66 35.82 40.80
C ILE A 29 -9.28 34.53 40.26
N ARG A 30 -10.61 34.36 40.34
CA ARG A 30 -11.30 33.18 39.79
C ARG A 30 -11.16 33.13 38.26
N SER A 31 -11.34 34.25 37.58
CA SER A 31 -11.13 34.34 36.13
C SER A 31 -9.69 34.00 35.74
N GLY A 32 -8.69 34.45 36.52
CA GLY A 32 -7.28 34.10 36.33
C GLY A 32 -7.00 32.61 36.53
N ILE A 33 -7.60 32.00 37.57
CA ILE A 33 -7.48 30.55 37.81
C ILE A 33 -8.12 29.75 36.68
N TYR A 34 -9.36 30.07 36.28
CA TYR A 34 -10.03 29.37 35.18
C TYR A 34 -9.29 29.52 33.85
N GLY A 35 -8.79 30.73 33.56
CA GLY A 35 -7.97 30.97 32.38
C GLY A 35 -6.70 30.12 32.38
N THR A 36 -6.01 30.05 33.52
CA THR A 36 -4.80 29.23 33.67
C THR A 36 -5.09 27.74 33.48
N VAL A 37 -6.13 27.21 34.15
CA VAL A 37 -6.54 25.80 34.03
C VAL A 37 -6.93 25.47 32.60
N PHE A 38 -7.64 26.37 31.91
CA PHE A 38 -8.01 26.18 30.51
C PHE A 38 -6.77 26.11 29.61
N VAL A 39 -5.84 27.07 29.73
CA VAL A 39 -4.63 27.11 28.91
C VAL A 39 -3.76 25.86 29.14
N VAL A 40 -3.55 25.46 30.40
CA VAL A 40 -2.76 24.26 30.72
C VAL A 40 -3.45 23.00 30.19
N SER A 41 -4.75 22.85 30.40
CA SER A 41 -5.53 21.71 29.91
C SER A 41 -5.52 21.62 28.38
N ALA A 42 -5.71 22.76 27.70
CA ALA A 42 -5.68 22.84 26.25
C ALA A 42 -4.29 22.48 25.70
N GLY A 43 -3.22 22.95 26.34
CA GLY A 43 -1.83 22.61 25.97
C GLY A 43 -1.53 21.12 26.13
N LEU A 44 -1.89 20.54 27.27
CA LEU A 44 -1.73 19.10 27.53
C LEU A 44 -2.56 18.26 26.55
N PHE A 45 -3.80 18.68 26.28
CA PHE A 45 -4.63 18.02 25.28
C PHE A 45 -4.03 18.12 23.88
N ALA A 46 -3.44 19.26 23.50
CA ALA A 46 -2.76 19.39 22.21
C ALA A 46 -1.58 18.42 22.10
N ILE A 47 -0.72 18.33 23.12
CA ILE A 47 0.40 17.38 23.15
C ILE A 47 -0.11 15.95 23.00
N TYR A 48 -1.15 15.60 23.77
CA TYR A 48 -1.78 14.29 23.69
C TYR A 48 -2.40 14.03 22.31
N TYR A 49 -3.14 14.97 21.74
CA TYR A 49 -3.76 14.82 20.43
C TYR A 49 -2.73 14.69 19.31
N PHE A 50 -1.65 15.48 19.33
CA PHE A 50 -0.65 15.45 18.26
C PHE A 50 0.32 14.26 18.33
N ASP A 51 0.32 13.50 19.42
CA ASP A 51 1.02 12.21 19.48
C ASP A 51 0.15 11.11 18.83
N ALA A 52 0.64 10.50 17.75
CA ALA A 52 -0.07 9.46 17.03
C ALA A 52 -0.36 8.22 17.87
N ARG A 53 0.41 7.98 18.95
CA ARG A 53 0.26 6.82 19.85
C ARG A 53 -0.89 6.99 20.84
N SER A 54 -1.43 8.19 20.96
CA SER A 54 -2.46 8.49 21.95
C SER A 54 -3.71 7.65 21.78
N ALA A 55 -4.19 7.10 22.90
CA ALA A 55 -5.31 6.18 22.95
C ALA A 55 -6.60 6.74 22.30
N ILE A 56 -6.80 8.06 22.35
CA ILE A 56 -7.96 8.73 21.73
C ILE A 56 -8.09 8.41 20.23
N HIS A 57 -6.97 8.28 19.50
CA HIS A 57 -7.03 8.03 18.06
C HIS A 57 -7.58 6.64 17.75
N ARG A 58 -7.08 5.62 18.43
CA ARG A 58 -7.45 4.21 18.20
C ARG A 58 -8.79 3.85 18.82
N TYR A 59 -9.03 4.28 20.06
CA TYR A 59 -10.16 3.80 20.85
C TYR A 59 -11.37 4.73 20.82
N VAL A 60 -11.21 5.99 20.39
CA VAL A 60 -12.31 6.97 20.34
C VAL A 60 -12.55 7.45 18.92
N LEU A 61 -11.59 8.15 18.30
CA LEU A 61 -11.79 8.82 17.00
C LEU A 61 -12.01 7.83 15.86
N THR A 62 -11.20 6.78 15.75
CA THR A 62 -11.33 5.82 14.64
C THR A 62 -12.66 5.04 14.72
N PRO A 63 -13.07 4.47 15.87
CA PRO A 63 -14.40 3.86 16.00
C PRO A 63 -15.54 4.85 15.79
N LEU A 64 -15.43 6.08 16.31
CA LEU A 64 -16.44 7.12 16.10
C LEU A 64 -16.62 7.44 14.62
N LEU A 65 -15.53 7.67 13.87
CA LEU A 65 -15.58 7.92 12.43
C LEU A 65 -16.19 6.74 11.68
N ARG A 66 -15.82 5.50 12.04
CA ARG A 66 -16.34 4.29 11.41
C ARG A 66 -17.84 4.08 11.62
N ASN A 67 -18.36 4.48 12.79
CA ASN A 67 -19.77 4.32 13.14
C ASN A 67 -20.63 5.52 12.71
N ALA A 68 -20.04 6.71 12.60
CA ALA A 68 -20.76 7.95 12.27
C ALA A 68 -20.79 8.26 10.77
N LEU A 69 -19.83 7.76 9.99
CA LEU A 69 -19.68 8.04 8.56
C LEU A 69 -19.65 6.74 7.76
N ASP A 70 -20.08 6.81 6.49
CA ASP A 70 -19.79 5.72 5.56
C ASP A 70 -18.28 5.60 5.32
N ALA A 71 -17.84 4.39 4.93
CA ALA A 71 -16.42 4.07 4.82
C ALA A 71 -15.65 4.97 3.83
N GLU A 72 -16.27 5.41 2.72
CA GLU A 72 -15.58 6.29 1.77
C GLU A 72 -15.48 7.73 2.30
N THR A 73 -16.52 8.22 2.96
CA THR A 73 -16.52 9.56 3.58
C THR A 73 -15.54 9.65 4.74
N GLY A 74 -15.52 8.64 5.64
CA GLY A 74 -14.55 8.57 6.74
C GLY A 74 -13.10 8.54 6.23
N HIS A 75 -12.83 7.77 5.18
CA HIS A 75 -11.53 7.72 4.53
C HIS A 75 -11.10 9.08 3.96
N LYS A 76 -11.99 9.75 3.21
CA LYS A 76 -11.70 11.09 2.67
C LYS A 76 -11.45 12.11 3.76
N PHE A 77 -12.21 12.06 4.85
CA PHE A 77 -12.00 12.93 6.00
C PHE A 77 -10.60 12.72 6.59
N ALA A 78 -10.17 11.47 6.77
CA ALA A 78 -8.82 11.16 7.25
C ALA A 78 -7.72 11.76 6.34
N VAL A 79 -7.85 11.61 5.01
CA VAL A 79 -6.92 12.21 4.04
C VAL A 79 -6.88 13.74 4.14
N GLN A 80 -8.03 14.40 4.29
CA GLN A 80 -8.07 15.85 4.47
C GLN A 80 -7.37 16.30 5.76
N VAL A 81 -7.60 15.60 6.88
CA VAL A 81 -6.89 15.90 8.14
C VAL A 81 -5.37 15.74 7.96
N LEU A 82 -4.92 14.65 7.33
CA LEU A 82 -3.50 14.40 7.04
C LEU A 82 -2.86 15.46 6.13
N LYS A 83 -3.62 16.04 5.21
CA LYS A 83 -3.18 17.11 4.31
C LYS A 83 -3.01 18.47 5.02
N THR A 84 -3.81 18.77 6.04
CA THR A 84 -3.90 20.11 6.65
C THR A 84 -2.81 20.44 7.68
N GLY A 85 -1.94 19.48 8.02
CA GLY A 85 -0.93 19.65 9.08
C GLY A 85 -1.50 19.54 10.51
N LEU A 86 -2.82 19.35 10.64
CA LEU A 86 -3.50 19.08 11.91
C LEU A 86 -3.49 17.60 12.31
N ALA A 87 -2.96 16.72 11.46
CA ALA A 87 -2.82 15.31 11.81
C ALA A 87 -1.76 15.10 12.91
N PRO A 88 -1.96 14.09 13.76
CA PRO A 88 -0.93 13.65 14.69
C PRO A 88 0.33 13.18 13.97
N ARG A 89 1.43 13.12 14.70
CA ARG A 89 2.73 12.67 14.24
C ARG A 89 3.27 11.59 15.17
N ASP A 90 4.13 10.75 14.63
CA ASP A 90 4.95 9.82 15.40
C ASP A 90 6.18 10.58 15.93
N PRO A 91 6.28 10.84 17.24
CA PRO A 91 7.38 11.64 17.79
C PRO A 91 8.63 10.81 18.13
N VAL A 92 8.57 9.49 17.96
CA VAL A 92 9.62 8.58 18.44
C VAL A 92 10.56 8.24 17.30
N ALA A 93 11.85 8.06 17.61
CA ALA A 93 12.80 7.51 16.65
C ALA A 93 12.53 6.00 16.40
N ASP A 94 12.95 5.50 15.26
CA ASP A 94 12.87 4.06 14.98
C ASP A 94 13.99 3.30 15.70
N ASP A 95 13.68 2.11 16.19
CA ASP A 95 14.65 1.20 16.80
C ASP A 95 15.64 0.68 15.74
N ALA A 96 16.93 0.65 16.07
CA ALA A 96 17.96 0.22 15.11
C ALA A 96 17.78 -1.21 14.59
N ARG A 97 17.10 -2.09 15.35
CA ARG A 97 16.77 -3.46 14.92
C ARG A 97 15.79 -3.53 13.76
N LEU A 98 15.04 -2.45 13.52
CA LEU A 98 14.05 -2.34 12.46
C LEU A 98 14.65 -1.95 11.10
N LYS A 99 15.91 -1.50 11.07
CA LYS A 99 16.54 -1.08 9.81
C LYS A 99 16.43 -2.17 8.75
N ALA A 100 15.99 -1.76 7.56
CA ALA A 100 15.87 -2.62 6.39
C ALA A 100 16.73 -2.05 5.25
N SER A 101 17.14 -2.90 4.30
CA SER A 101 17.91 -2.46 3.14
C SER A 101 17.27 -2.99 1.87
N LEU A 102 17.14 -2.12 0.87
CA LEU A 102 16.60 -2.47 -0.44
C LEU A 102 17.26 -1.60 -1.50
N TRP A 103 17.81 -2.22 -2.55
CA TRP A 103 18.50 -1.52 -3.66
C TRP A 103 19.63 -0.57 -3.21
N GLY A 104 20.34 -0.92 -2.13
CA GLY A 104 21.39 -0.08 -1.56
C GLY A 104 20.87 1.13 -0.75
N HIS A 105 19.55 1.28 -0.61
CA HIS A 105 18.93 2.26 0.27
C HIS A 105 18.59 1.63 1.63
N GLU A 106 19.04 2.25 2.71
CA GLU A 106 18.66 1.87 4.07
C GLU A 106 17.35 2.56 4.45
N PHE A 107 16.33 1.77 4.80
CA PHE A 107 15.07 2.25 5.36
C PHE A 107 15.17 2.30 6.89
N SER A 108 14.55 3.32 7.51
CA SER A 108 14.56 3.46 8.98
C SER A 108 13.81 2.33 9.68
N ASN A 109 12.79 1.77 9.03
CA ASN A 109 11.99 0.64 9.47
C ASN A 109 11.39 -0.10 8.25
N PRO A 110 10.80 -1.30 8.40
CA PRO A 110 10.34 -2.08 7.26
C PRO A 110 8.86 -1.86 6.89
N VAL A 111 8.17 -0.93 7.58
CA VAL A 111 6.71 -0.78 7.51
C VAL A 111 6.33 0.37 6.58
N GLY A 112 5.62 0.02 5.52
CA GLY A 112 5.07 0.94 4.52
C GLY A 112 3.56 1.02 4.51
N LEU A 113 3.04 2.05 3.85
CA LEU A 113 1.63 2.19 3.51
C LEU A 113 1.38 1.70 2.08
N ALA A 114 0.39 0.83 1.89
CA ALA A 114 0.00 0.32 0.58
C ALA A 114 -0.77 1.37 -0.28
N ALA A 115 -0.76 1.20 -1.60
CA ALA A 115 -1.61 1.98 -2.50
C ALA A 115 -3.09 1.91 -2.13
N GLY A 116 -3.80 2.95 -2.56
CA GLY A 116 -5.24 3.08 -2.49
C GLY A 116 -5.68 4.00 -1.35
N PHE A 117 -4.82 4.27 -0.37
CA PHE A 117 -5.11 5.18 0.73
C PHE A 117 -5.07 6.63 0.24
N ASP A 118 -3.91 7.12 -0.20
CA ASP A 118 -3.78 8.43 -0.83
C ASP A 118 -3.70 8.29 -2.36
N LYS A 119 -4.86 8.16 -3.00
CA LYS A 119 -4.93 7.91 -4.45
C LYS A 119 -4.39 9.07 -5.29
N ASN A 120 -4.47 10.30 -4.78
CA ASN A 120 -4.21 11.52 -5.54
C ASN A 120 -2.93 12.25 -5.08
N GLY A 121 -2.19 11.72 -4.11
CA GLY A 121 -0.99 12.35 -3.57
C GLY A 121 -1.29 13.63 -2.79
N GLU A 122 -2.38 13.65 -2.04
CA GLU A 122 -2.83 14.80 -1.26
C GLU A 122 -2.18 14.92 0.12
N ALA A 123 -1.76 13.81 0.71
CA ALA A 123 -1.42 13.71 2.13
C ALA A 123 -0.05 13.05 2.38
N ILE A 124 0.83 13.02 1.37
CA ILE A 124 2.14 12.36 1.38
C ILE A 124 2.93 12.66 2.66
N ASP A 125 3.12 13.94 3.00
CA ASP A 125 3.90 14.33 4.18
C ASP A 125 3.20 14.00 5.50
N GLY A 126 1.87 14.09 5.53
CA GLY A 126 1.07 13.66 6.66
C GLY A 126 1.24 12.17 6.94
N LEU A 127 1.28 11.35 5.89
CA LEU A 127 1.50 9.90 6.00
C LEU A 127 2.90 9.56 6.47
N PHE A 128 3.95 10.17 5.90
CA PHE A 128 5.30 9.96 6.41
C PHE A 128 5.48 10.46 7.86
N ASN A 129 4.76 11.51 8.28
CA ASN A 129 4.75 11.96 9.68
C ASN A 129 4.19 10.92 10.66
N LEU A 130 3.45 9.91 10.20
CA LEU A 130 2.96 8.81 11.04
C LEU A 130 4.02 7.69 11.25
N GLY A 131 5.21 7.84 10.66
CA GLY A 131 6.34 6.95 10.89
C GLY A 131 6.50 5.83 9.86
N PHE A 132 5.76 5.85 8.75
CA PHE A 132 6.00 4.95 7.61
C PHE A 132 7.32 5.29 6.92
N SER A 133 8.11 4.27 6.56
CA SER A 133 9.32 4.43 5.74
C SER A 133 9.04 4.29 4.24
N TRP A 134 7.85 3.83 3.87
CA TRP A 134 7.40 3.72 2.49
C TRP A 134 5.97 4.22 2.37
N VAL A 135 5.70 5.12 1.44
CA VAL A 135 4.34 5.57 1.12
C VAL A 135 4.07 5.32 -0.35
N GLU A 136 3.05 4.53 -0.66
CA GLU A 136 2.60 4.26 -2.02
C GLU A 136 1.30 5.03 -2.31
N ILE A 137 1.38 6.06 -3.15
CA ILE A 137 0.19 6.79 -3.63
C ILE A 137 -0.44 6.07 -4.83
N GLY A 138 -1.66 6.46 -5.21
CA GLY A 138 -2.36 5.88 -6.36
C GLY A 138 -3.24 4.68 -5.98
N SER A 139 -3.64 3.81 -6.90
CA SER A 139 -3.29 3.79 -8.32
C SER A 139 -3.82 5.01 -9.08
N VAL A 140 -2.95 5.68 -9.83
CA VAL A 140 -3.29 6.83 -10.67
C VAL A 140 -3.49 6.36 -12.10
N THR A 141 -4.52 6.85 -12.78
CA THR A 141 -4.77 6.57 -14.20
C THR A 141 -4.42 7.77 -15.07
N PRO A 142 -4.11 7.61 -16.37
CA PRO A 142 -3.79 8.74 -17.25
C PRO A 142 -4.85 9.83 -17.27
N LYS A 143 -6.08 9.46 -17.58
CA LYS A 143 -7.25 10.35 -17.57
C LYS A 143 -7.94 10.30 -16.20
N PRO A 144 -8.58 11.39 -15.77
CA PRO A 144 -9.44 11.37 -14.60
C PRO A 144 -10.60 10.38 -14.80
N GLN A 145 -10.99 9.69 -13.74
CA GLN A 145 -12.19 8.85 -13.75
C GLN A 145 -12.81 8.74 -12.35
N PRO A 146 -14.15 8.68 -12.23
CA PRO A 146 -14.84 8.67 -10.93
C PRO A 146 -14.74 7.33 -10.19
N GLY A 147 -14.31 6.26 -10.88
CA GLY A 147 -14.39 4.86 -10.42
C GLY A 147 -15.81 4.28 -10.52
N ASN A 148 -16.05 3.13 -9.89
CA ASN A 148 -17.36 2.46 -9.90
C ASN A 148 -18.39 3.21 -9.02
N PRO A 149 -19.71 3.00 -9.22
CA PRO A 149 -20.77 3.62 -8.42
C PRO A 149 -20.66 3.33 -6.92
N ARG A 150 -21.11 4.27 -6.08
CA ARG A 150 -21.19 4.12 -4.61
C ARG A 150 -22.52 3.45 -4.18
N PRO A 151 -22.58 2.77 -3.01
CA PRO A 151 -21.46 2.44 -2.12
C PRO A 151 -20.55 1.35 -2.72
N ARG A 152 -19.24 1.46 -2.43
CA ARG A 152 -18.19 0.63 -3.07
C ARG A 152 -17.07 0.22 -2.14
N VAL A 153 -17.22 0.47 -0.85
CA VAL A 153 -16.28 0.11 0.20
C VAL A 153 -17.08 -0.21 1.46
N PHE A 154 -16.78 -1.35 2.07
CA PHE A 154 -17.56 -1.95 3.14
C PHE A 154 -16.59 -2.47 4.20
N HIS A 155 -16.78 -2.02 5.44
CA HIS A 155 -16.06 -2.56 6.58
C HIS A 155 -16.66 -3.91 6.96
N LEU A 156 -15.81 -4.86 7.31
CA LEU A 156 -16.19 -6.13 7.92
C LEU A 156 -15.61 -6.18 9.35
N PRO A 157 -16.16 -5.43 10.33
CA PRO A 157 -15.61 -5.33 11.67
C PRO A 157 -15.40 -6.66 12.39
N GLU A 158 -16.32 -7.61 12.26
CA GLU A 158 -16.23 -8.95 12.89
C GLU A 158 -15.03 -9.74 12.35
N ASP A 159 -14.66 -9.50 11.08
CA ASP A 159 -13.57 -10.18 10.40
C ASP A 159 -12.26 -9.37 10.38
N LEU A 160 -12.24 -8.15 10.93
CA LEU A 160 -11.16 -7.17 10.74
C LEU A 160 -10.80 -6.99 9.25
N GLY A 161 -11.85 -7.01 8.42
CA GLY A 161 -11.78 -7.09 6.97
C GLY A 161 -12.31 -5.83 6.28
N LEU A 162 -12.09 -5.77 4.97
CA LEU A 162 -12.63 -4.72 4.12
C LEU A 162 -12.89 -5.27 2.72
N ILE A 163 -14.09 -5.06 2.19
CA ILE A 163 -14.42 -5.34 0.78
C ILE A 163 -14.53 -4.03 0.03
N ASN A 164 -13.88 -3.92 -1.13
CA ASN A 164 -14.05 -2.75 -1.99
C ASN A 164 -14.13 -3.10 -3.48
N ARG A 165 -14.88 -2.27 -4.20
CA ARG A 165 -15.03 -2.29 -5.65
C ARG A 165 -14.76 -0.93 -6.27
N TYR A 166 -13.68 -0.26 -5.86
CA TYR A 166 -13.40 1.13 -6.26
C TYR A 166 -13.32 1.38 -7.78
N GLY A 167 -12.62 0.52 -8.53
CA GLY A 167 -12.40 0.71 -9.98
C GLY A 167 -11.53 1.92 -10.31
N PHE A 168 -10.41 2.09 -9.61
CA PHE A 168 -9.44 3.19 -9.79
C PHE A 168 -10.05 4.60 -9.93
N PRO A 169 -10.78 5.14 -8.92
CA PRO A 169 -11.10 6.55 -8.90
C PRO A 169 -9.79 7.36 -8.85
N SER A 170 -9.63 8.30 -9.78
CA SER A 170 -8.39 9.07 -9.95
C SER A 170 -8.69 10.45 -10.53
N GLU A 171 -7.95 11.47 -10.11
CA GLU A 171 -7.97 12.80 -10.72
C GLU A 171 -7.11 12.90 -11.98
N GLY A 172 -6.49 11.80 -12.42
CA GLY A 172 -5.66 11.77 -13.62
C GLY A 172 -4.20 12.14 -13.38
N HIS A 173 -3.34 11.83 -14.35
CA HIS A 173 -1.91 12.09 -14.28
C HIS A 173 -1.58 13.57 -14.06
N ALA A 174 -2.25 14.47 -14.78
CA ALA A 174 -1.97 15.90 -14.71
C ALA A 174 -2.15 16.49 -13.30
N ALA A 175 -3.24 16.13 -12.61
CA ALA A 175 -3.52 16.62 -11.26
C ALA A 175 -2.51 16.10 -10.24
N VAL A 176 -2.21 14.80 -10.27
CA VAL A 176 -1.23 14.20 -9.35
C VAL A 176 0.18 14.71 -9.63
N LEU A 177 0.56 14.84 -10.90
CA LEU A 177 1.86 15.41 -11.29
C LEU A 177 2.01 16.84 -10.81
N SER A 178 0.95 17.66 -10.90
CA SER A 178 0.97 19.04 -10.38
C SER A 178 1.26 19.07 -8.88
N ARG A 179 0.67 18.16 -8.09
CA ARG A 179 0.94 18.06 -6.65
C ARG A 179 2.37 17.58 -6.37
N LEU A 180 2.83 16.57 -7.09
CA LEU A 180 4.20 16.07 -6.96
C LEU A 180 5.23 17.13 -7.32
N ARG A 181 5.01 17.92 -8.38
CA ARG A 181 5.89 19.05 -8.76
C ARG A 181 5.89 20.17 -7.73
N ALA A 182 4.74 20.49 -7.16
CA ALA A 182 4.65 21.48 -6.09
C ALA A 182 5.42 21.04 -4.83
N ARG A 183 5.41 19.73 -4.54
CA ARG A 183 6.14 19.14 -3.42
C ARG A 183 7.63 18.95 -3.71
N ILE A 184 7.98 18.53 -4.92
CA ILE A 184 9.32 18.19 -5.41
C ILE A 184 9.67 19.17 -6.55
N PRO A 185 9.90 20.46 -6.25
CA PRO A 185 10.27 21.43 -7.29
C PRO A 185 11.64 21.10 -7.90
N ARG A 186 12.55 20.57 -7.08
CA ARG A 186 13.84 20.00 -7.47
C ARG A 186 14.31 19.03 -6.37
N PHE A 187 15.10 18.04 -6.75
CA PHE A 187 15.83 17.25 -5.76
C PHE A 187 17.01 18.08 -5.21
N PRO A 188 17.23 18.09 -3.89
CA PRO A 188 18.38 18.76 -3.28
C PRO A 188 19.73 18.21 -3.76
N ASP A 189 19.84 16.89 -3.92
CA ASP A 189 21.03 16.18 -4.39
C ASP A 189 20.66 14.83 -5.04
N GLU A 190 21.65 14.12 -5.58
CA GLU A 190 21.47 12.84 -6.29
C GLU A 190 21.03 11.68 -5.37
N ASN A 191 21.31 11.76 -4.06
CA ASN A 191 20.97 10.74 -3.07
C ASN A 191 19.61 10.97 -2.40
N SER A 192 19.03 12.16 -2.59
CA SER A 192 17.74 12.56 -2.02
C SER A 192 16.61 11.69 -2.56
N THR A 193 15.78 11.14 -1.68
CA THR A 193 14.57 10.41 -2.09
C THR A 193 13.40 11.34 -2.33
N ALA A 194 12.44 10.91 -3.15
CA ALA A 194 11.18 11.64 -3.36
C ALA A 194 10.33 11.69 -2.09
N ALA A 195 10.65 10.91 -1.05
CA ALA A 195 10.06 11.05 0.28
C ALA A 195 10.51 12.32 1.03
N PHE A 196 11.69 12.89 0.72
CA PHE A 196 12.33 13.96 1.51
C PHE A 196 12.46 13.64 3.01
N ARG A 197 12.67 12.36 3.31
CA ARG A 197 12.99 11.89 4.66
C ARG A 197 14.13 10.88 4.59
N PRO A 198 15.11 10.97 5.51
CA PRO A 198 16.13 9.95 5.64
C PRO A 198 15.49 8.57 5.86
N GLY A 199 15.96 7.58 5.11
CA GLY A 199 15.50 6.20 5.19
C GLY A 199 14.04 5.98 4.81
N ALA A 200 13.52 6.77 3.87
CA ALA A 200 12.19 6.56 3.32
C ALA A 200 12.11 6.76 1.80
N MET A 201 11.14 6.11 1.17
CA MET A 201 10.85 6.22 -0.27
C MET A 201 9.38 6.50 -0.56
N LEU A 202 9.15 7.27 -1.63
CA LEU A 202 7.84 7.54 -2.20
C LEU A 202 7.64 6.69 -3.46
N ALA A 203 6.58 5.89 -3.45
CA ALA A 203 6.14 5.08 -4.58
C ALA A 203 4.88 5.68 -5.23
N VAL A 204 4.81 5.65 -6.55
CA VAL A 204 3.62 6.03 -7.32
C VAL A 204 3.07 4.78 -8.01
N ASN A 205 1.88 4.36 -7.61
CA ASN A 205 1.20 3.22 -8.20
C ASN A 205 0.45 3.63 -9.47
N LEU A 206 0.71 2.92 -10.57
CA LEU A 206 0.15 3.18 -11.88
C LEU A 206 -1.01 2.23 -12.14
N GLY A 207 -2.14 2.79 -12.55
CA GLY A 207 -3.32 2.07 -12.96
C GLY A 207 -3.68 2.39 -14.41
N LYS A 208 -4.62 1.62 -14.92
CA LYS A 208 -5.16 1.72 -16.26
C LYS A 208 -6.56 2.31 -16.24
N ASN A 209 -6.88 3.20 -17.19
CA ASN A 209 -8.23 3.71 -17.34
C ASN A 209 -9.20 2.59 -17.74
N LYS A 210 -10.44 2.64 -17.25
CA LYS A 210 -11.45 1.60 -17.52
C LYS A 210 -11.78 1.45 -19.01
N GLU A 211 -11.69 2.56 -19.75
CA GLU A 211 -12.02 2.63 -21.18
C GLU A 211 -10.86 2.22 -22.10
N SER A 212 -9.65 2.07 -21.55
CA SER A 212 -8.48 1.65 -22.33
C SER A 212 -8.61 0.18 -22.75
N PRO A 213 -8.22 -0.20 -23.98
CA PRO A 213 -8.30 -1.57 -24.48
C PRO A 213 -7.62 -2.55 -23.52
N ALA A 214 -8.22 -3.71 -23.20
CA ALA A 214 -7.81 -4.56 -22.08
C ALA A 214 -6.33 -5.01 -22.10
N ASP A 215 -5.76 -5.23 -23.29
CA ASP A 215 -4.39 -5.64 -23.58
C ASP A 215 -3.39 -4.48 -23.73
N SER A 216 -3.86 -3.24 -23.93
CA SER A 216 -2.97 -2.08 -24.08
C SER A 216 -2.11 -1.81 -22.84
N ILE A 217 -0.85 -1.49 -23.09
CA ILE A 217 0.17 -1.13 -22.09
C ILE A 217 0.37 0.39 -21.98
N ASP A 218 -0.29 1.16 -22.85
CA ASP A 218 0.00 2.58 -23.08
C ASP A 218 -0.22 3.42 -21.82
N ASP A 219 -1.23 3.08 -21.02
CA ASP A 219 -1.51 3.78 -19.77
C ASP A 219 -0.36 3.66 -18.77
N PHE A 220 0.26 2.47 -18.69
CA PHE A 220 1.41 2.24 -17.83
C PHE A 220 2.65 2.97 -18.35
N VAL A 221 2.91 2.91 -19.66
CA VAL A 221 4.01 3.64 -20.31
C VAL A 221 3.86 5.14 -20.11
N ALA A 222 2.66 5.69 -20.30
CA ALA A 222 2.35 7.08 -20.02
C ALA A 222 2.60 7.45 -18.55
N GLY A 223 2.27 6.56 -17.61
CA GLY A 223 2.56 6.74 -16.19
C GLY A 223 4.05 6.77 -15.89
N VAL A 224 4.84 5.90 -16.53
CA VAL A 224 6.30 5.90 -16.42
C VAL A 224 6.89 7.23 -16.86
N HIS A 225 6.50 7.73 -18.05
CA HIS A 225 6.97 9.02 -18.54
C HIS A 225 6.52 10.20 -17.68
N THR A 226 5.29 10.16 -17.16
CA THR A 226 4.71 11.24 -16.35
C THR A 226 5.41 11.37 -15.00
N PHE A 227 5.57 10.26 -14.29
CA PHE A 227 5.93 10.27 -12.88
C PHE A 227 7.37 9.88 -12.60
N GLY A 228 8.09 9.31 -13.56
CA GLY A 228 9.39 8.72 -13.25
C GLY A 228 10.43 9.70 -12.72
N ALA A 229 10.37 10.97 -13.14
CA ALA A 229 11.24 12.02 -12.60
C ALA A 229 10.82 12.55 -11.21
N TYR A 230 9.69 12.07 -10.64
CA TYR A 230 9.09 12.58 -9.40
C TYR A 230 8.77 11.46 -8.39
N SER A 231 9.37 10.27 -8.56
CA SER A 231 9.14 9.11 -7.71
C SER A 231 10.43 8.33 -7.48
N ASP A 232 10.59 7.72 -6.31
CA ASP A 232 11.66 6.73 -6.10
C ASP A 232 11.31 5.41 -6.78
N VAL A 233 10.02 5.08 -6.78
CA VAL A 233 9.48 3.81 -7.24
C VAL A 233 8.20 4.03 -8.05
N LEU A 234 8.06 3.33 -9.17
CA LEU A 234 6.83 3.19 -9.91
C LEU A 234 6.30 1.76 -9.77
N VAL A 235 5.05 1.64 -9.34
CA VAL A 235 4.41 0.34 -9.15
C VAL A 235 3.45 0.06 -10.31
N ILE A 236 3.70 -1.00 -11.06
CA ILE A 236 2.85 -1.48 -12.16
C ILE A 236 1.75 -2.37 -11.55
N ASN A 237 0.51 -1.88 -11.50
CA ASN A 237 -0.59 -2.59 -10.86
C ASN A 237 -1.50 -3.30 -11.87
N VAL A 238 -1.30 -4.61 -11.98
CA VAL A 238 -2.07 -5.52 -12.85
C VAL A 238 -3.06 -6.39 -12.07
N SER A 239 -3.33 -6.06 -10.80
CA SER A 239 -3.93 -7.01 -9.86
C SER A 239 -5.29 -6.60 -9.28
N SER A 240 -5.79 -5.40 -9.61
CA SER A 240 -7.10 -4.97 -9.15
C SER A 240 -8.21 -5.88 -9.70
N PRO A 241 -9.09 -6.43 -8.85
CA PRO A 241 -10.27 -7.17 -9.31
C PRO A 241 -11.39 -6.26 -9.82
N ASN A 242 -11.24 -4.94 -9.68
CA ASN A 242 -12.32 -3.97 -9.84
C ASN A 242 -12.30 -3.25 -11.19
N THR A 243 -11.30 -3.56 -12.01
CA THR A 243 -11.15 -3.08 -13.39
C THR A 243 -11.23 -4.31 -14.30
N PRO A 244 -12.29 -4.45 -15.13
CA PRO A 244 -12.48 -5.62 -15.97
C PRO A 244 -11.25 -5.93 -16.85
N GLY A 245 -10.89 -7.21 -16.97
CA GLY A 245 -9.78 -7.67 -17.80
C GLY A 245 -8.37 -7.39 -17.25
N LEU A 246 -8.20 -6.51 -16.26
CA LEU A 246 -6.88 -6.09 -15.78
C LEU A 246 -6.02 -7.25 -15.28
N ARG A 247 -6.61 -8.19 -14.53
CA ARG A 247 -5.91 -9.37 -14.02
C ARG A 247 -5.41 -10.31 -15.12
N GLY A 248 -5.96 -10.22 -16.34
CA GLY A 248 -5.47 -10.95 -17.51
C GLY A 248 -4.08 -10.54 -17.95
N LEU A 249 -3.62 -9.33 -17.60
CA LEU A 249 -2.25 -8.87 -17.84
C LEU A 249 -1.20 -9.61 -17.01
N GLN A 250 -1.60 -10.50 -16.09
CA GLN A 250 -0.70 -11.38 -15.35
C GLN A 250 -0.38 -12.67 -16.10
N ASN A 251 -1.05 -12.96 -17.22
CA ASN A 251 -0.70 -14.07 -18.10
C ASN A 251 0.66 -13.83 -18.74
N ARG A 252 1.44 -14.89 -18.95
CA ARG A 252 2.86 -14.83 -19.36
C ARG A 252 3.15 -13.85 -20.51
N GLU A 253 2.47 -14.00 -21.64
CA GLU A 253 2.72 -13.20 -22.85
C GLU A 253 2.34 -11.72 -22.68
N ALA A 254 1.17 -11.46 -22.09
CA ALA A 254 0.69 -10.10 -21.81
C ALA A 254 1.61 -9.39 -20.79
N LEU A 255 2.03 -10.12 -19.76
CA LEU A 255 2.97 -9.60 -18.77
C LEU A 255 4.33 -9.32 -19.39
N GLU A 256 4.84 -10.21 -20.24
CA GLU A 256 6.11 -10.01 -20.94
C GLU A 256 6.08 -8.75 -21.82
N THR A 257 5.00 -8.55 -22.58
CA THR A 257 4.78 -7.36 -23.39
C THR A 257 4.76 -6.10 -22.54
N LEU A 258 3.97 -6.12 -21.46
CA LEU A 258 3.85 -5.00 -20.52
C LEU A 258 5.20 -4.64 -19.90
N LEU A 259 5.89 -5.62 -19.31
CA LEU A 259 7.15 -5.38 -18.61
C LEU A 259 8.26 -4.91 -19.55
N THR A 260 8.27 -5.39 -20.81
CA THR A 260 9.18 -4.90 -21.84
C THR A 260 8.92 -3.42 -22.14
N GLY A 261 7.66 -3.03 -22.37
CA GLY A 261 7.31 -1.64 -22.69
C GLY A 261 7.60 -0.66 -21.55
N VAL A 262 7.22 -0.99 -20.31
CA VAL A 262 7.47 -0.10 -19.16
C VAL A 262 8.96 0.01 -18.82
N THR A 263 9.74 -1.06 -19.03
CA THR A 263 11.19 -1.03 -18.84
C THR A 263 11.84 -0.12 -19.89
N ALA A 264 11.47 -0.28 -21.17
CA ALA A 264 11.95 0.59 -22.24
C ALA A 264 11.60 2.06 -21.98
N ALA A 265 10.37 2.35 -21.52
CA ALA A 265 9.95 3.69 -21.15
C ALA A 265 10.76 4.27 -19.98
N ARG A 266 11.05 3.45 -18.95
CA ARG A 266 11.88 3.84 -17.79
C ARG A 266 13.32 4.11 -18.22
N ASP A 267 13.82 3.36 -19.19
CA ASP A 267 15.20 3.52 -19.67
C ASP A 267 15.42 4.76 -20.52
N GLN A 268 14.35 5.30 -21.12
CA GLN A 268 14.37 6.57 -21.85
C GLN A 268 14.36 7.80 -20.92
N ILE A 269 14.14 7.63 -19.62
CA ILE A 269 14.18 8.74 -18.66
C ILE A 269 15.64 9.19 -18.50
N PRO A 270 15.99 10.43 -18.88
CA PRO A 270 17.38 10.91 -18.84
C PRO A 270 17.84 11.26 -17.42
N THR A 271 16.88 11.47 -16.52
CA THR A 271 17.11 11.80 -15.11
C THR A 271 17.22 10.53 -14.26
N ARG A 272 17.23 10.70 -12.94
CA ARG A 272 17.14 9.59 -11.97
C ARG A 272 16.04 8.62 -12.35
N LYS A 273 16.42 7.39 -12.69
CA LYS A 273 15.50 6.32 -13.09
C LYS A 273 14.80 5.77 -11.83
N PRO A 274 13.46 5.76 -11.78
CA PRO A 274 12.73 5.15 -10.68
C PRO A 274 12.90 3.63 -10.73
N LYS A 275 12.72 2.97 -9.60
CA LYS A 275 12.60 1.50 -9.52
C LYS A 275 11.25 1.06 -10.08
N LEU A 276 11.20 -0.04 -10.83
CA LEU A 276 9.94 -0.63 -11.31
C LEU A 276 9.56 -1.81 -10.44
N VAL A 277 8.35 -1.78 -9.90
CA VAL A 277 7.84 -2.83 -9.01
C VAL A 277 6.53 -3.36 -9.56
N LEU A 278 6.37 -4.68 -9.65
CA LEU A 278 5.11 -5.29 -10.09
C LEU A 278 4.22 -5.60 -8.89
N LYS A 279 2.93 -5.26 -8.95
CA LYS A 279 1.95 -5.64 -7.91
C LYS A 279 0.97 -6.67 -8.42
N ILE A 280 1.00 -7.87 -7.84
CA ILE A 280 0.23 -9.04 -8.29
C ILE A 280 -0.96 -9.37 -7.37
N ALA A 281 -1.90 -10.16 -7.90
CA ALA A 281 -3.04 -10.66 -7.15
C ALA A 281 -2.64 -11.90 -6.31
N PRO A 282 -3.33 -12.15 -5.18
CA PRO A 282 -3.15 -13.40 -4.43
C PRO A 282 -3.85 -14.59 -5.10
N ASP A 283 -4.80 -14.34 -5.99
CA ASP A 283 -5.67 -15.34 -6.62
C ASP A 283 -5.01 -15.94 -7.86
N LEU A 284 -3.85 -16.58 -7.66
CA LEU A 284 -3.04 -17.19 -8.71
C LEU A 284 -2.64 -18.60 -8.29
N THR A 285 -2.60 -19.53 -9.25
CA THR A 285 -2.09 -20.88 -9.01
C THR A 285 -0.57 -20.88 -8.86
N GLU A 286 0.00 -21.95 -8.30
CA GLU A 286 1.46 -22.08 -8.19
C GLU A 286 2.15 -22.02 -9.56
N THR A 287 1.55 -22.64 -10.58
CA THR A 287 2.04 -22.57 -11.98
C THR A 287 2.06 -21.14 -12.50
N GLN A 288 0.97 -20.38 -12.31
CA GLN A 288 0.91 -18.98 -12.72
C GLN A 288 1.96 -18.13 -12.00
N LEU A 289 2.16 -18.36 -10.70
CA LEU A 289 3.20 -17.66 -9.93
C LEU A 289 4.61 -18.00 -10.43
N ALA A 290 4.88 -19.26 -10.80
CA ALA A 290 6.15 -19.67 -11.38
C ALA A 290 6.39 -19.04 -12.77
N GLU A 291 5.35 -18.99 -13.61
CA GLU A 291 5.43 -18.30 -14.91
C GLU A 291 5.72 -16.81 -14.76
N ILE A 292 5.00 -16.13 -13.86
CA ILE A 292 5.23 -14.72 -13.51
C ILE A 292 6.67 -14.54 -13.02
N ALA A 293 7.15 -15.38 -12.10
CA ALA A 293 8.53 -15.31 -11.62
C ALA A 293 9.55 -15.44 -12.76
N GLY A 294 9.31 -16.33 -13.72
CA GLY A 294 10.15 -16.49 -14.91
C GLY A 294 10.19 -15.25 -15.80
N VAL A 295 9.05 -14.55 -15.98
CA VAL A 295 9.02 -13.28 -16.72
C VAL A 295 9.72 -12.17 -15.93
N ILE A 296 9.50 -12.07 -14.62
CA ILE A 296 10.14 -11.05 -13.80
C ILE A 296 11.66 -11.23 -13.79
N ALA A 297 12.15 -12.48 -13.68
CA ALA A 297 13.59 -12.76 -13.70
C ALA A 297 14.27 -12.45 -15.05
N SER A 298 13.52 -12.46 -16.16
CA SER A 298 14.05 -12.15 -17.50
C SER A 298 13.96 -10.67 -17.87
N LYS A 299 13.24 -9.86 -17.09
CA LYS A 299 13.04 -8.43 -17.32
C LYS A 299 13.65 -7.62 -16.18
N SER A 300 14.00 -6.36 -16.45
CA SER A 300 14.58 -5.47 -15.44
C SER A 300 13.52 -4.92 -14.48
N ILE A 301 12.86 -5.80 -13.72
CA ILE A 301 11.94 -5.45 -12.64
C ILE A 301 12.66 -5.55 -11.30
N ASP A 302 12.53 -4.49 -10.49
CA ASP A 302 13.35 -4.30 -9.30
C ASP A 302 12.78 -4.97 -8.05
N ALA A 303 11.46 -5.22 -7.97
CA ALA A 303 10.81 -5.98 -6.89
C ALA A 303 9.37 -6.38 -7.25
N VAL A 304 8.73 -7.16 -6.37
CA VAL A 304 7.32 -7.58 -6.48
C VAL A 304 6.56 -7.29 -5.18
N ILE A 305 5.42 -6.62 -5.26
CA ILE A 305 4.48 -6.48 -4.15
C ILE A 305 3.46 -7.62 -4.19
N VAL A 306 3.39 -8.36 -3.08
CA VAL A 306 2.56 -9.55 -2.90
C VAL A 306 1.77 -9.38 -1.60
N SER A 307 0.50 -8.97 -1.64
CA SER A 307 -0.39 -8.97 -2.80
C SER A 307 -1.46 -7.87 -2.74
N ASN A 308 -2.28 -7.80 -3.79
CA ASN A 308 -3.52 -7.02 -3.82
C ASN A 308 -4.65 -7.77 -3.07
N THR A 309 -5.87 -7.24 -3.12
CA THR A 309 -7.07 -7.87 -2.53
C THR A 309 -7.41 -9.22 -3.19
N THR A 310 -8.07 -10.12 -2.46
CA THR A 310 -8.58 -11.40 -2.99
C THR A 310 -10.06 -11.32 -3.40
N THR A 311 -10.46 -12.03 -4.45
CA THR A 311 -11.90 -12.22 -4.77
C THR A 311 -12.51 -13.42 -4.04
N GLN A 312 -11.70 -14.20 -3.33
CA GLN A 312 -12.18 -15.33 -2.53
C GLN A 312 -13.00 -14.83 -1.34
N ARG A 313 -13.89 -15.71 -0.87
CA ARG A 313 -14.74 -15.50 0.32
C ARG A 313 -14.61 -16.74 1.20
N PRO A 314 -13.63 -16.79 2.13
CA PRO A 314 -13.48 -17.95 2.99
C PRO A 314 -14.74 -18.15 3.83
N SER A 315 -15.10 -19.40 4.09
CA SER A 315 -16.29 -19.77 4.88
C SER A 315 -16.24 -19.28 6.32
N SER A 316 -15.05 -18.92 6.80
CA SER A 316 -14.82 -18.33 8.13
C SER A 316 -15.27 -16.88 8.25
N LEU A 317 -15.69 -16.21 7.17
CA LEU A 317 -16.20 -14.84 7.24
C LEU A 317 -17.55 -14.80 7.96
N ASP A 318 -17.64 -13.93 8.97
CA ASP A 318 -18.85 -13.80 9.78
C ASP A 318 -19.71 -12.61 9.34
N ASP A 319 -19.10 -11.46 9.03
CA ASP A 319 -19.77 -10.17 8.78
C ASP A 319 -20.82 -10.24 7.63
N LEU A 320 -21.91 -9.50 7.78
CA LEU A 320 -23.02 -9.45 6.81
C LEU A 320 -22.61 -8.92 5.43
N ASN A 321 -21.64 -8.02 5.36
CA ASN A 321 -21.08 -7.45 4.14
C ASN A 321 -20.22 -8.45 3.37
N LYS A 322 -19.98 -9.69 3.85
CA LYS A 322 -19.22 -10.71 3.10
C LYS A 322 -19.79 -11.01 1.71
N ALA A 323 -21.08 -10.78 1.50
CA ALA A 323 -21.76 -10.92 0.22
C ALA A 323 -21.45 -9.80 -0.80
N GLU A 324 -20.82 -8.71 -0.36
CA GLU A 324 -20.49 -7.59 -1.24
C GLU A 324 -19.48 -7.98 -2.32
N LEU A 325 -19.69 -7.46 -3.53
CA LEU A 325 -18.79 -7.65 -4.66
C LEU A 325 -17.51 -6.82 -4.50
N GLY A 326 -16.40 -7.35 -5.02
CA GLY A 326 -15.11 -6.70 -5.07
C GLY A 326 -14.01 -7.48 -4.37
N GLY A 327 -12.88 -6.82 -4.12
CA GLY A 327 -11.73 -7.39 -3.45
C GLY A 327 -11.83 -7.32 -1.92
N LEU A 328 -11.61 -8.45 -1.26
CA LEU A 328 -11.45 -8.62 0.18
C LEU A 328 -10.00 -8.34 0.61
N SER A 329 -9.87 -7.64 1.73
CA SER A 329 -8.62 -7.29 2.41
C SER A 329 -8.76 -7.47 3.93
N GLY A 330 -7.68 -7.23 4.66
CA GLY A 330 -7.65 -7.40 6.12
C GLY A 330 -7.19 -8.79 6.54
N ALA A 331 -7.47 -9.15 7.80
CA ALA A 331 -7.00 -10.42 8.38
C ALA A 331 -7.34 -11.66 7.52
N PRO A 332 -8.53 -11.78 6.88
CA PRO A 332 -8.88 -12.94 6.07
C PRO A 332 -8.02 -13.13 4.81
N LEU A 333 -7.35 -12.07 4.34
CA LEU A 333 -6.45 -12.13 3.18
C LEU A 333 -5.06 -12.69 3.53
N LYS A 334 -4.63 -12.60 4.79
CA LYS A 334 -3.26 -12.94 5.21
C LYS A 334 -2.82 -14.34 4.74
N PRO A 335 -3.61 -15.42 4.90
CA PRO A 335 -3.17 -16.76 4.50
C PRO A 335 -2.87 -16.88 3.00
N TYR A 336 -3.72 -16.29 2.15
CA TYR A 336 -3.55 -16.32 0.69
C TYR A 336 -2.34 -15.51 0.25
N SER A 337 -2.19 -14.31 0.80
CA SER A 337 -1.06 -13.44 0.48
C SER A 337 0.27 -14.04 0.94
N LEU A 338 0.33 -14.61 2.14
CA LEU A 338 1.52 -15.26 2.67
C LEU A 338 1.89 -16.53 1.88
N ALA A 339 0.89 -17.31 1.44
CA ALA A 339 1.11 -18.44 0.53
C ALA A 339 1.73 -17.97 -0.80
N ALA A 340 1.19 -16.92 -1.41
CA ALA A 340 1.74 -16.35 -2.64
C ALA A 340 3.17 -15.83 -2.47
N VAL A 341 3.50 -15.19 -1.33
CA VAL A 341 4.87 -14.75 -0.99
C VAL A 341 5.81 -15.96 -0.95
N ARG A 342 5.45 -17.02 -0.22
CA ARG A 342 6.28 -18.23 -0.09
C ARG A 342 6.50 -18.90 -1.44
N THR A 343 5.47 -19.00 -2.27
CA THR A 343 5.58 -19.62 -3.60
C THR A 343 6.45 -18.77 -4.52
N LEU A 344 6.27 -17.45 -4.55
CA LEU A 344 7.14 -16.58 -5.35
C LEU A 344 8.59 -16.59 -4.87
N ARG A 345 8.82 -16.57 -3.56
CA ARG A 345 10.18 -16.55 -3.02
C ARG A 345 10.99 -17.74 -3.53
N LYS A 346 10.38 -18.94 -3.58
CA LYS A 346 10.97 -20.18 -4.11
C LYS A 346 11.26 -20.16 -5.61
N ASN A 347 10.55 -19.32 -6.38
CA ASN A 347 10.67 -19.25 -7.83
C ASN A 347 11.48 -18.03 -8.30
N LEU A 348 11.77 -17.07 -7.41
CA LEU A 348 12.52 -15.87 -7.72
C LEU A 348 13.95 -15.95 -7.17
N PRO A 349 14.95 -15.43 -7.92
CA PRO A 349 16.32 -15.31 -7.44
C PRO A 349 16.40 -14.30 -6.29
N ALA A 350 17.39 -14.45 -5.41
CA ALA A 350 17.52 -13.71 -4.16
C ALA A 350 17.58 -12.18 -4.35
N GLU A 351 18.12 -11.75 -5.49
CA GLU A 351 18.31 -10.35 -5.87
C GLU A 351 16.99 -9.62 -6.16
N ILE A 352 15.90 -10.36 -6.44
CA ILE A 352 14.57 -9.80 -6.67
C ILE A 352 13.81 -9.80 -5.34
N PRO A 353 13.64 -8.63 -4.70
CA PRO A 353 13.03 -8.52 -3.39
C PRO A 353 11.51 -8.65 -3.47
N LEU A 354 10.91 -9.10 -2.37
CA LEU A 354 9.46 -9.16 -2.21
C LEU A 354 9.01 -8.11 -1.19
N ILE A 355 7.89 -7.46 -1.46
CA ILE A 355 7.22 -6.56 -0.51
C ILE A 355 5.90 -7.21 -0.12
N GLY A 356 5.77 -7.60 1.14
CA GLY A 356 4.58 -8.27 1.66
C GLY A 356 3.41 -7.31 1.88
N CYS A 357 2.20 -7.65 1.48
CA CYS A 357 1.02 -6.81 1.62
C CYS A 357 -0.24 -7.69 1.77
N GLY A 358 -0.92 -7.64 2.91
CA GLY A 358 -2.20 -8.34 3.07
C GLY A 358 -2.40 -8.86 4.49
N GLY A 359 -3.39 -8.29 5.20
CA GLY A 359 -3.75 -8.72 6.56
C GLY A 359 -2.65 -8.53 7.61
N ILE A 360 -1.74 -7.57 7.40
CA ILE A 360 -0.72 -7.20 8.37
C ILE A 360 -1.31 -6.13 9.30
N SER A 361 -1.38 -6.46 10.60
CA SER A 361 -1.97 -5.61 11.63
C SER A 361 -1.14 -5.54 12.93
N SER A 362 -0.13 -6.39 13.04
CA SER A 362 0.76 -6.50 14.20
C SER A 362 2.22 -6.67 13.80
N GLY A 363 3.13 -6.49 14.76
CA GLY A 363 4.55 -6.81 14.59
C GLY A 363 4.80 -8.29 14.30
N ALA A 364 3.99 -9.18 14.88
CA ALA A 364 4.05 -10.61 14.62
C ALA A 364 3.69 -10.95 13.15
N ASP A 365 2.64 -10.31 12.61
CA ASP A 365 2.29 -10.47 11.19
C ASP A 365 3.45 -10.03 10.29
N ALA A 366 4.06 -8.87 10.58
CA ALA A 366 5.19 -8.37 9.80
C ALA A 366 6.39 -9.34 9.83
N LEU A 367 6.68 -9.91 11.01
CA LEU A 367 7.75 -10.89 11.18
C LEU A 367 7.48 -12.19 10.42
N GLU A 368 6.22 -12.64 10.33
CA GLU A 368 5.85 -13.80 9.50
C GLU A 368 6.13 -13.56 8.01
N TYR A 369 5.85 -12.37 7.51
CA TYR A 369 6.19 -11.99 6.13
C TYR A 369 7.71 -11.91 5.92
N ALA A 370 8.46 -11.39 6.88
CA ALA A 370 9.92 -11.38 6.83
C ALA A 370 10.51 -12.80 6.74
N LYS A 371 10.01 -13.70 7.60
CA LYS A 371 10.39 -15.13 7.61
C LYS A 371 9.98 -15.86 6.33
N ALA A 372 8.97 -15.36 5.60
CA ALA A 372 8.59 -15.85 4.29
C ALA A 372 9.44 -15.26 3.14
N GLY A 373 10.36 -14.34 3.42
CA GLY A 373 11.29 -13.74 2.47
C GLY A 373 10.86 -12.37 1.93
N ALA A 374 9.92 -11.67 2.59
CA ALA A 374 9.59 -10.29 2.27
C ALA A 374 10.61 -9.31 2.90
N SER A 375 11.18 -8.43 2.08
CA SER A 375 12.18 -7.44 2.51
C SER A 375 11.56 -6.20 3.17
N LEU A 376 10.32 -5.87 2.81
CA LEU A 376 9.49 -4.83 3.42
C LEU A 376 8.04 -5.34 3.53
N VAL A 377 7.22 -4.65 4.32
CA VAL A 377 5.79 -4.93 4.43
C VAL A 377 4.93 -3.67 4.24
N GLN A 378 3.73 -3.84 3.72
CA GLN A 378 2.75 -2.77 3.56
C GLN A 378 1.48 -3.04 4.35
N VAL A 379 0.94 -1.98 4.96
CA VAL A 379 -0.32 -2.00 5.70
C VAL A 379 -1.37 -1.15 5.00
N TYR A 380 -2.64 -1.54 5.17
CA TYR A 380 -3.80 -0.73 4.77
C TYR A 380 -4.94 -0.97 5.76
N THR A 381 -5.52 -2.18 5.74
CA THR A 381 -6.75 -2.45 6.51
C THR A 381 -6.52 -2.30 8.01
N GLY A 382 -5.42 -2.84 8.54
CA GLY A 382 -5.04 -2.63 9.95
C GLY A 382 -4.90 -1.15 10.32
N PHE A 383 -4.32 -0.34 9.44
CA PHE A 383 -4.25 1.12 9.60
C PHE A 383 -5.64 1.78 9.62
N GLY A 384 -6.55 1.35 8.73
CA GLY A 384 -7.93 1.83 8.73
C GLY A 384 -8.73 1.48 9.99
N TYR A 385 -8.44 0.34 10.63
CA TYR A 385 -9.11 -0.08 11.88
C TYR A 385 -8.52 0.55 13.13
N ASP A 386 -7.19 0.69 13.19
CA ASP A 386 -6.48 1.12 14.39
C ASP A 386 -6.09 2.60 14.38
N GLY A 387 -6.20 3.27 13.23
CA GLY A 387 -5.94 4.70 13.08
C GLY A 387 -4.45 5.07 13.05
N VAL A 388 -4.20 6.36 13.29
CA VAL A 388 -2.89 7.02 13.10
C VAL A 388 -1.71 6.41 13.85
N GLY A 389 -1.95 5.74 14.98
CA GLY A 389 -0.91 5.08 15.78
C GLY A 389 -0.51 3.68 15.29
N ALA A 390 -1.18 3.12 14.27
CA ALA A 390 -0.96 1.74 13.85
C ALA A 390 0.48 1.47 13.41
N CYS A 391 1.09 2.37 12.64
CA CYS A 391 2.47 2.18 12.16
C CYS A 391 3.46 2.06 13.32
N ARG A 392 3.42 3.02 14.26
CA ARG A 392 4.29 3.00 15.45
C ARG A 392 4.08 1.74 16.28
N ARG A 393 2.82 1.35 16.50
CA ARG A 393 2.52 0.15 17.27
C ARG A 393 3.08 -1.13 16.64
N ILE A 394 2.91 -1.30 15.33
CA ILE A 394 3.48 -2.44 14.59
C ILE A 394 5.01 -2.45 14.69
N LYS A 395 5.65 -1.27 14.57
CA LYS A 395 7.11 -1.13 14.73
C LYS A 395 7.57 -1.52 16.13
N ASP A 396 6.89 -1.06 17.17
CA ASP A 396 7.24 -1.34 18.56
C ASP A 396 7.05 -2.84 18.90
N GLU A 397 5.93 -3.43 18.49
CA GLU A 397 5.67 -4.88 18.62
C GLU A 397 6.71 -5.73 17.86
N LEU A 398 7.11 -5.28 16.66
CA LEU A 398 8.13 -5.95 15.86
C LEU A 398 9.51 -5.84 16.51
N ALA A 399 9.89 -4.67 17.01
CA ALA A 399 11.16 -4.47 17.71
C ALA A 399 11.25 -5.35 18.97
N GLU A 400 10.15 -5.47 19.72
CA GLU A 400 10.07 -6.38 20.87
C GLU A 400 10.23 -7.85 20.46
N ALA A 401 9.58 -8.28 19.38
CA ALA A 401 9.72 -9.63 18.86
C ALA A 401 11.16 -9.94 18.40
N LEU A 402 11.79 -9.02 17.67
CA LEU A 402 13.19 -9.13 17.23
C LEU A 402 14.15 -9.16 18.42
N GLN A 403 13.90 -8.34 19.45
CA GLN A 403 14.67 -8.35 20.68
C GLN A 403 14.61 -9.70 21.39
N LYS A 404 13.42 -10.30 21.49
CA LYS A 404 13.23 -11.63 22.10
C LYS A 404 13.94 -12.73 21.32
N GLU A 405 14.00 -12.62 20.00
CA GLU A 405 14.73 -13.54 19.13
C GLU A 405 16.24 -13.24 19.05
N GLY A 406 16.73 -12.16 19.68
CA GLY A 406 18.14 -11.77 19.65
C GLY A 406 18.64 -11.42 18.24
N THR A 407 17.78 -10.90 17.38
CA THR A 407 18.04 -10.69 15.96
C THR A 407 17.61 -9.28 15.50
N THR A 408 17.81 -8.99 14.21
CA THR A 408 17.38 -7.76 13.52
C THR A 408 16.49 -8.11 12.33
N TRP A 409 15.73 -7.14 11.83
CA TRP A 409 14.93 -7.32 10.62
C TRP A 409 15.77 -7.81 9.44
N ALA A 410 16.89 -7.14 9.18
CA ALA A 410 17.82 -7.50 8.11
C ALA A 410 18.29 -8.96 8.22
N GLN A 411 18.72 -9.40 9.42
CA GLN A 411 19.16 -10.78 9.63
C GLN A 411 18.05 -11.82 9.38
N VAL A 412 16.81 -11.53 9.78
CA VAL A 412 15.66 -12.43 9.52
C VAL A 412 15.40 -12.53 8.01
N VAL A 413 15.37 -11.40 7.31
CA VAL A 413 15.14 -11.35 5.86
C VAL A 413 16.28 -12.03 5.12
N ASP A 414 17.54 -11.72 5.43
CA ASP A 414 18.72 -12.28 4.76
C ASP A 414 18.76 -13.80 4.89
N LYS A 415 18.45 -14.31 6.09
CA LYS A 415 18.31 -15.75 6.33
C LYS A 415 17.21 -16.35 5.45
N ALA A 416 16.01 -15.79 5.50
CA ALA A 416 14.86 -16.29 4.73
C ALA A 416 15.13 -16.25 3.21
N VAL A 417 15.67 -15.15 2.70
CA VAL A 417 16.02 -15.00 1.28
C VAL A 417 17.10 -16.00 0.88
N THR A 418 18.14 -16.18 1.69
CA THR A 418 19.23 -17.13 1.41
C THR A 418 18.73 -18.58 1.37
N GLU A 419 17.86 -18.96 2.30
CA GLU A 419 17.35 -20.33 2.44
C GLU A 419 16.24 -20.65 1.43
N LEU A 420 15.36 -19.69 1.12
CA LEU A 420 14.12 -19.94 0.37
C LEU A 420 14.19 -19.56 -1.11
N SER A 421 15.15 -18.74 -1.54
CA SER A 421 15.19 -18.25 -2.92
C SER A 421 15.53 -19.33 -3.94
N PHE A 422 15.04 -19.16 -5.16
CA PHE A 422 15.42 -20.02 -6.28
C PHE A 422 16.95 -19.97 -6.49
N ARG A 423 17.58 -21.14 -6.52
CA ARG A 423 18.98 -21.28 -6.91
C ARG A 423 19.02 -21.92 -8.28
N LYS A 424 19.61 -21.23 -9.27
CA LYS A 424 19.85 -21.83 -10.58
C LYS A 424 20.72 -23.08 -10.35
N PRO A 425 20.32 -24.26 -10.88
CA PRO A 425 21.19 -25.43 -10.83
C PRO A 425 22.55 -25.04 -11.40
N PRO A 426 23.68 -25.49 -10.81
CA PRO A 426 24.97 -25.33 -11.47
C PRO A 426 24.84 -25.87 -12.91
N PRO A 427 25.47 -25.22 -13.91
CA PRO A 427 25.49 -25.78 -15.24
C PRO A 427 25.95 -27.23 -15.10
N LYS A 428 25.20 -28.17 -15.68
CA LYS A 428 25.69 -29.55 -15.78
C LYS A 428 27.09 -29.44 -16.36
N ALA A 429 28.10 -29.88 -15.60
CA ALA A 429 29.41 -30.08 -16.16
C ALA A 429 29.18 -30.91 -17.42
N LEU A 430 29.71 -30.45 -18.56
CA LEU A 430 29.83 -31.33 -19.72
C LEU A 430 30.56 -32.56 -19.20
N GLU A 431 29.83 -33.64 -18.98
CA GLU A 431 30.43 -34.93 -18.68
C GLU A 431 31.33 -35.19 -19.88
N ALA A 432 32.65 -35.14 -19.65
CA ALA A 432 33.59 -35.64 -20.63
C ALA A 432 33.11 -37.05 -20.98
N PRO A 433 32.87 -37.37 -22.27
CA PRO A 433 32.21 -38.61 -22.63
C PRO A 433 32.91 -39.78 -21.94
N SER A 434 32.21 -40.40 -21.00
CA SER A 434 32.65 -41.61 -20.33
C SER A 434 32.46 -42.76 -21.31
N GLY A 435 33.33 -42.81 -22.30
CA GLY A 435 33.33 -43.82 -23.32
C GLY A 435 34.71 -43.85 -23.95
N THR A 436 35.38 -44.98 -23.83
CA THR A 436 36.46 -45.39 -24.74
C THR A 436 35.90 -45.59 -26.14
N GLY A 437 35.28 -44.56 -26.71
CA GLY A 437 34.84 -44.50 -28.09
C GLY A 437 35.93 -43.79 -28.86
N THR A 438 36.58 -44.51 -29.76
CA THR A 438 37.52 -43.92 -30.70
C THR A 438 36.78 -42.91 -31.58
N VAL A 439 37.51 -41.97 -32.21
CA VAL A 439 36.93 -41.02 -33.18
C VAL A 439 36.10 -41.74 -34.27
N GLN A 440 36.42 -43.02 -34.54
CA GLN A 440 35.68 -43.87 -35.46
C GLN A 440 34.27 -44.22 -34.97
N ASP A 441 34.06 -44.38 -33.66
CA ASP A 441 32.74 -44.68 -33.08
C ASP A 441 31.81 -43.47 -33.18
N LEU A 442 32.34 -42.26 -32.95
CA LEU A 442 31.60 -41.00 -33.12
C LEU A 442 31.26 -40.71 -34.60
N ILE A 443 32.16 -41.08 -35.52
CA ILE A 443 31.89 -40.97 -36.96
C ILE A 443 30.79 -41.96 -37.37
N ALA A 444 30.85 -43.21 -36.86
CA ALA A 444 29.82 -44.22 -37.15
C ALA A 444 28.44 -43.80 -36.64
N GLU A 445 28.36 -43.24 -35.42
CA GLU A 445 27.12 -42.76 -34.83
C GLU A 445 26.55 -41.53 -35.57
N ALA A 446 27.42 -40.62 -36.05
CA ALA A 446 27.03 -39.49 -36.88
C ALA A 446 26.52 -39.92 -38.27
N GLU A 447 27.13 -40.95 -38.86
CA GLU A 447 26.68 -41.54 -40.13
C GLU A 447 25.34 -42.26 -39.98
N GLU A 448 25.13 -42.97 -38.87
CA GLU A 448 23.86 -43.64 -38.57
C GLU A 448 22.72 -42.62 -38.35
N LEU A 449 22.98 -41.54 -37.62
CA LEU A 449 22.05 -40.42 -37.45
C LEU A 449 21.71 -39.74 -38.77
N ARG A 450 22.70 -39.51 -39.64
CA ARG A 450 22.46 -38.97 -41.00
C ARG A 450 21.54 -39.88 -41.80
N ARG A 451 21.77 -41.19 -41.74
CA ARG A 451 20.97 -42.19 -42.46
C ARG A 451 19.53 -42.24 -41.96
N LEU A 452 19.32 -42.10 -40.65
CA LEU A 452 17.99 -42.00 -40.05
C LEU A 452 17.27 -40.72 -40.45
N VAL A 453 17.97 -39.58 -40.53
CA VAL A 453 17.38 -38.31 -41.00
C VAL A 453 17.00 -38.38 -42.48
N GLU A 454 17.82 -38.98 -43.33
CA GLU A 454 17.50 -39.19 -44.76
C GLU A 454 16.30 -40.14 -44.95
N GLN A 455 16.21 -41.20 -44.15
CA GLN A 455 15.05 -42.11 -44.14
C GLN A 455 13.76 -41.44 -43.63
N LEU A 456 13.88 -40.48 -42.71
CA LEU A 456 12.76 -39.67 -42.26
C LEU A 456 12.32 -38.67 -43.32
N GLN A 457 13.26 -38.07 -44.07
CA GLN A 457 12.95 -37.15 -45.16
C GLN A 457 12.24 -37.86 -46.33
N THR A 458 12.65 -39.07 -46.68
CA THR A 458 11.97 -39.90 -47.71
C THR A 458 10.62 -40.46 -47.28
N ARG A 459 10.25 -40.36 -46.00
CA ARG A 459 8.91 -40.70 -45.47
C ARG A 459 7.96 -39.50 -45.39
N VAL A 460 8.48 -38.30 -45.60
CA VAL A 460 7.73 -37.02 -45.51
C VAL A 460 7.44 -36.43 -46.90
N GLU A 461 8.01 -37.00 -47.96
CA GLU A 461 7.54 -36.89 -49.36
C GLU A 461 6.61 -38.06 -49.70
#